data_AF-A0A963AJM9-F1
#
_entry.id   AF-A0A963AJM9-F1
#
_cell.length_a   1.000
_cell.length_b   1.000
_cell.length_c   1.000
_cell.angle_alpha   90.00
_cell.angle_beta   90.00
_cell.angle_gamma   90.00
#
_symmetry.space_group_name_H-M   'P 1'
#
loop_
_entity.id
_entity.type
_entity.pdbx_description
1 polymer ?
#
loop_
_entity_poly.entity_id
_entity_poly.type
_entity_poly.pdbx_seq_one_letter_code
_entity_poly.pdbx_strand_id
1 'polypeptide(L)'
;MNSHKRIDFLAGQHRSPGEVRESAGIEISCIESVNEKVNRRFSGSSRKHHLLIYFWLLAVVALVVIASRYQASSRQFFGIAGSTEKTISFQYPVEIVNISVAEGSKVERGEFMLEVKRFDLAASLSIVEDEIAEIMARKNELIASTAAEIRRLEADKLAAQS
;
A
#
# COMPACT_ATOMS: atom_id res chain seq x y z
N MET A 1 13.32 -26.31 31.00
CA MET A 1 12.84 -27.47 30.22
C MET A 1 11.71 -27.02 29.32
N ASN A 2 11.71 -27.56 28.10
CA ASN A 2 11.15 -26.98 26.90
C ASN A 2 9.62 -27.13 26.78
N SER A 3 9.09 -26.31 25.88
CA SER A 3 7.71 -25.97 25.54
C SER A 3 7.02 -26.99 24.61
N HIS A 4 5.72 -26.69 24.37
CA HIS A 4 4.91 -26.96 23.17
C HIS A 4 4.14 -28.28 22.97
N LYS A 5 2.81 -28.10 22.90
CA LYS A 5 1.94 -28.70 21.86
C LYS A 5 1.00 -27.60 21.33
N ARG A 6 0.96 -27.39 20.01
CA ARG A 6 -0.10 -26.68 19.29
C ARG A 6 -0.43 -27.44 18.01
N ILE A 7 -1.69 -27.26 17.62
CA ILE A 7 -2.54 -28.06 16.74
C ILE A 7 -2.40 -27.62 15.27
N ASP A 8 -2.52 -28.60 14.38
CA ASP A 8 -2.57 -28.53 12.93
C ASP A 8 -3.91 -28.00 12.40
N PHE A 9 -3.91 -27.19 11.33
CA PHE A 9 -4.98 -27.21 10.30
C PHE A 9 -4.60 -26.51 8.98
N LEU A 10 -4.63 -27.32 7.92
CA LEU A 10 -4.82 -27.09 6.48
C LEU A 10 -3.90 -26.20 5.61
N ALA A 11 -3.21 -26.95 4.73
CA ALA A 11 -3.35 -26.97 3.27
C ALA A 11 -2.73 -25.85 2.43
N GLY A 12 -1.89 -26.29 1.49
CA GLY A 12 -1.79 -25.63 0.19
C GLY A 12 -0.38 -25.49 -0.36
N GLN A 13 0.10 -26.57 -1.00
CA GLN A 13 0.97 -26.51 -2.16
C GLN A 13 2.44 -26.07 -1.95
N HIS A 14 3.31 -27.06 -1.72
CA HIS A 14 4.72 -26.95 -2.06
C HIS A 14 5.21 -28.31 -2.59
N ARG A 15 5.45 -28.40 -3.90
CA ARG A 15 6.17 -29.55 -4.48
C ARG A 15 7.65 -29.21 -4.45
N SER A 16 8.38 -30.04 -3.71
CA SER A 16 9.82 -29.94 -3.48
C SER A 16 10.65 -30.46 -4.67
N PRO A 17 11.97 -30.17 -4.63
CA PRO A 17 12.94 -30.33 -5.71
C PRO A 17 13.79 -31.62 -5.55
N GLY A 18 14.74 -31.78 -6.49
CA GLY A 18 15.70 -32.89 -6.60
C GLY A 18 15.39 -33.64 -7.89
N GLU A 19 16.28 -33.80 -8.86
CA GLU A 19 17.70 -34.20 -8.86
C GLU A 19 18.10 -34.10 -10.37
N VAL A 20 19.28 -33.75 -10.88
CA VAL A 20 20.66 -34.23 -10.66
C VAL A 20 21.61 -33.22 -11.37
N ARG A 21 22.81 -33.04 -10.81
CA ARG A 21 23.95 -32.30 -11.37
C ARG A 21 24.70 -33.14 -12.41
N GLU A 22 25.02 -32.57 -13.58
CA GLU A 22 26.18 -32.81 -14.46
C GLU A 22 25.91 -31.97 -15.72
N SER A 23 26.75 -31.06 -16.23
CA SER A 23 28.20 -31.04 -16.31
C SER A 23 28.73 -29.63 -16.19
N ALA A 24 29.86 -29.54 -15.52
CA ALA A 24 30.70 -28.37 -15.43
C ALA A 24 31.40 -28.10 -16.77
N GLY A 25 31.67 -26.81 -16.99
CA GLY A 25 32.77 -26.37 -17.83
C GLY A 25 32.36 -26.08 -19.27
N ILE A 26 32.89 -24.96 -19.75
CA ILE A 26 32.86 -24.48 -21.14
C ILE A 26 31.63 -23.58 -21.38
N GLU A 27 31.91 -22.33 -21.80
CA GLU A 27 30.98 -21.30 -22.34
C GLU A 27 30.75 -20.01 -21.51
N ILE A 28 31.42 -19.79 -20.36
CA ILE A 28 31.52 -18.40 -19.81
C ILE A 28 32.42 -17.50 -20.71
N SER A 29 33.14 -18.08 -21.67
CA SER A 29 33.90 -17.35 -22.70
C SER A 29 33.04 -16.75 -23.83
N CYS A 30 31.77 -17.17 -23.98
CA CYS A 30 30.96 -16.77 -25.14
C CYS A 30 30.15 -15.47 -24.94
N ILE A 31 29.85 -15.06 -23.70
CA ILE A 31 28.93 -13.92 -23.49
C ILE A 31 29.61 -12.56 -23.65
N GLU A 32 30.91 -12.45 -23.37
CA GLU A 32 31.65 -11.19 -23.55
C GLU A 32 32.04 -10.95 -25.03
N SER A 33 32.16 -12.01 -25.83
CA SER A 33 32.41 -11.93 -27.27
C SER A 33 31.18 -11.51 -28.09
N VAL A 34 29.96 -11.81 -27.61
CA VAL A 34 28.72 -11.47 -28.34
C VAL A 34 28.39 -9.98 -28.22
N ASN A 35 28.64 -9.36 -27.07
CA ASN A 35 28.35 -7.94 -26.86
C ASN A 35 29.26 -7.02 -27.70
N GLU A 36 30.51 -7.41 -27.92
CA GLU A 36 31.44 -6.65 -28.77
C GLU A 36 31.19 -6.86 -30.28
N LYS A 37 30.62 -8.00 -30.67
CA LYS A 37 30.36 -8.36 -32.07
C LYS A 37 29.02 -7.84 -32.61
N VAL A 38 28.08 -7.50 -31.74
CA VAL A 38 26.85 -6.78 -32.11
C VAL A 38 27.14 -5.29 -32.36
N ASN A 39 28.04 -4.68 -31.58
CA ASN A 39 28.40 -3.27 -31.77
C ASN A 39 29.31 -3.02 -33.00
N ARG A 40 30.10 -4.02 -33.43
CA ARG A 40 31.02 -3.89 -34.58
C ARG A 40 30.45 -4.27 -35.95
N ARG A 41 29.18 -4.68 -36.04
CA ARG A 41 28.52 -4.99 -37.33
C ARG A 41 27.59 -3.89 -37.84
N PHE A 42 27.66 -2.69 -37.25
CA PHE A 42 26.98 -1.49 -37.75
C PHE A 42 27.94 -0.45 -38.34
N SER A 43 29.14 -0.88 -38.76
CA SER A 43 30.11 -0.02 -39.44
C SER A 43 30.48 -0.63 -40.78
N GLY A 44 29.72 -0.31 -41.83
CA GLY A 44 30.16 -0.60 -43.19
C GLY A 44 29.06 -0.90 -44.19
N SER A 45 28.19 0.06 -44.46
CA SER A 45 27.70 0.22 -45.84
C SER A 45 27.23 1.65 -46.07
N SER A 46 27.96 2.23 -47.01
CA SER A 46 28.18 3.65 -47.22
C SER A 46 26.91 4.38 -47.61
N ARG A 47 26.62 5.49 -46.90
CA ARG A 47 25.49 6.43 -47.05
C ARG A 47 24.08 5.86 -46.79
N LYS A 48 23.73 4.67 -47.29
CA LYS A 48 22.36 4.12 -47.18
C LYS A 48 22.01 3.63 -45.77
N HIS A 49 22.96 3.10 -45.02
CA HIS A 49 22.70 2.60 -43.67
C HIS A 49 22.53 3.75 -42.67
N HIS A 50 23.30 4.83 -42.84
CA HIS A 50 23.05 6.06 -42.09
C HIS A 50 21.67 6.63 -42.42
N LEU A 51 21.27 6.65 -43.69
CA LEU A 51 19.91 7.08 -44.08
C LEU A 51 18.82 6.21 -43.44
N LEU A 52 19.02 4.89 -43.35
CA LEU A 52 18.08 3.99 -42.67
C LEU A 52 17.99 4.28 -41.17
N ILE A 53 19.13 4.51 -40.50
CA ILE A 53 19.17 4.84 -39.07
C ILE A 53 18.52 6.21 -38.83
N TYR A 54 18.82 7.22 -39.65
CA TYR A 54 18.20 8.53 -39.56
C TYR A 54 16.70 8.47 -39.81
N PHE A 55 16.26 7.69 -40.81
CA PHE A 55 14.85 7.49 -41.10
C PHE A 55 14.12 6.80 -39.95
N TRP A 56 14.76 5.80 -39.33
CA TRP A 56 14.21 5.10 -38.18
C TRP A 56 14.12 6.01 -36.95
N LEU A 57 15.17 6.79 -36.66
CA LEU A 57 15.14 7.81 -35.61
C LEU A 57 14.05 8.86 -35.87
N LEU A 58 13.92 9.33 -37.11
CA LEU A 58 12.87 10.27 -37.50
C LEU A 58 11.48 9.68 -37.28
N ALA A 59 11.27 8.40 -37.61
CA ALA A 59 10.00 7.72 -37.39
C ALA A 59 9.66 7.60 -35.90
N VAL A 60 10.63 7.27 -35.04
CA VAL A 60 10.46 7.24 -33.59
C VAL A 60 10.14 8.62 -33.04
N VAL A 61 10.89 9.65 -33.45
CA VAL A 61 10.64 11.04 -33.03
C VAL A 61 9.26 11.50 -33.50
N ALA A 62 8.87 11.22 -34.74
CA ALA A 62 7.55 11.54 -35.27
C ALA A 62 6.46 10.83 -34.47
N LEU A 63 6.64 9.55 -34.12
CA LEU A 63 5.70 8.80 -33.28
C LEU A 63 5.56 9.43 -31.88
N VAL A 64 6.66 9.87 -31.27
CA VAL A 64 6.63 10.54 -29.95
C VAL A 64 5.95 11.92 -30.04
N VAL A 65 6.20 12.69 -31.10
CA VAL A 65 5.52 13.98 -31.34
C VAL A 65 4.02 13.76 -31.57
N ILE A 66 3.64 12.76 -32.36
CA ILE A 66 2.24 12.38 -32.56
C ILE A 66 1.65 11.92 -31.23
N ALA A 67 2.29 11.01 -30.50
CA ALA A 67 1.80 10.51 -29.22
C ALA A 67 1.62 11.62 -28.17
N SER A 68 2.55 12.58 -28.10
CA SER A 68 2.45 13.73 -27.18
C SER A 68 1.34 14.69 -27.58
N ARG A 69 1.15 14.95 -28.89
CA ARG A 69 0.04 15.77 -29.40
C ARG A 69 -1.31 15.08 -29.23
N TYR A 70 -1.36 13.76 -29.42
CA TYR A 70 -2.55 12.98 -29.14
C TYR A 70 -2.84 12.90 -27.65
N GLN A 71 -1.86 12.79 -26.76
CA GLN A 71 -2.09 12.88 -25.31
C GLN A 71 -2.66 14.24 -24.89
N ALA A 72 -2.32 15.32 -25.60
CA ALA A 72 -2.90 16.64 -25.38
C ALA A 72 -4.35 16.77 -25.88
N SER A 73 -4.74 16.00 -26.91
CA SER A 73 -6.07 16.11 -27.56
C SER A 73 -7.01 14.90 -27.33
N SER A 74 -6.56 13.78 -26.77
CA SER A 74 -7.34 12.54 -26.67
C SER A 74 -8.25 12.44 -25.44
N ARG A 75 -8.55 13.57 -24.78
CA ARG A 75 -9.65 13.65 -23.81
C ARG A 75 -10.98 14.13 -24.41
N GLN A 76 -11.16 14.03 -25.72
CA GLN A 76 -12.50 14.11 -26.30
C GLN A 76 -12.99 12.70 -26.63
N PHE A 77 -13.45 12.03 -25.57
CA PHE A 77 -14.25 10.81 -25.65
C PHE A 77 -15.59 11.14 -26.31
N PHE A 78 -15.78 10.72 -27.57
CA PHE A 78 -17.11 10.51 -28.13
C PHE A 78 -17.57 9.10 -27.75
N GLY A 79 -17.87 8.95 -26.46
CA GLY A 79 -18.69 7.90 -25.87
C GLY A 79 -19.58 8.59 -24.86
N ILE A 80 -20.51 7.88 -24.21
CA ILE A 80 -21.17 8.40 -22.99
C ILE A 80 -20.09 9.05 -22.13
N ALA A 81 -20.12 10.39 -22.01
CA ALA A 81 -19.08 11.12 -21.32
C ALA A 81 -19.10 10.58 -19.89
N GLY A 82 -18.09 9.77 -19.55
CA GLY A 82 -17.97 9.09 -18.27
C GLY A 82 -17.72 10.11 -17.18
N SER A 83 -18.74 10.88 -16.82
CA SER A 83 -18.80 11.60 -15.57
C SER A 83 -18.75 10.53 -14.49
N THR A 84 -17.67 10.51 -13.70
CA THR A 84 -17.64 9.67 -12.50
C THR A 84 -18.56 10.33 -11.49
N GLU A 85 -19.85 10.05 -11.61
CA GLU A 85 -20.86 10.51 -10.66
C GLU A 85 -20.65 9.76 -9.34
N LYS A 86 -20.49 10.52 -8.26
CA LYS A 86 -20.40 9.98 -6.91
C LYS A 86 -21.50 10.59 -6.08
N THR A 87 -22.50 9.78 -5.75
CA THR A 87 -23.54 10.16 -4.80
C THR A 87 -22.97 10.09 -3.39
N ILE A 88 -22.91 11.23 -2.69
CA ILE A 88 -22.56 11.30 -1.27
C ILE A 88 -23.83 11.03 -0.49
N SER A 89 -23.87 9.91 0.23
CA SER A 89 -24.99 9.53 1.09
C SER A 89 -24.48 9.16 2.48
N PHE A 90 -25.28 9.46 3.49
CA PHE A 90 -24.99 9.12 4.88
C PHE A 90 -25.81 7.89 5.27
N GLN A 91 -25.18 6.92 5.94
CA GLN A 91 -25.85 5.69 6.39
C GLN A 91 -26.64 5.88 7.69
N TYR A 92 -26.56 7.07 8.29
CA TYR A 92 -27.12 7.43 9.59
C TYR A 92 -27.75 8.83 9.50
N PRO A 93 -28.72 9.16 10.37
CA PRO A 93 -29.34 10.47 10.38
C PRO A 93 -28.30 11.55 10.71
N VAL A 94 -28.22 12.56 9.84
CA VAL A 94 -27.35 13.72 10.01
C VAL A 94 -28.14 15.00 9.77
N GLU A 95 -27.76 16.07 10.47
CA GLU A 95 -28.19 17.43 10.18
C GLU A 95 -27.11 18.12 9.35
N ILE A 96 -27.51 18.74 8.24
CA ILE A 96 -26.61 19.56 7.41
C ILE A 96 -26.51 20.93 8.08
N VAL A 97 -25.31 21.28 8.56
CA VAL A 97 -25.05 22.55 9.24
C VAL A 97 -24.71 23.63 8.23
N ASN A 98 -23.86 23.30 7.24
CA ASN A 98 -23.40 24.26 6.26
C ASN A 98 -23.01 23.58 4.94
N ILE A 99 -23.32 24.22 3.82
CA ILE A 99 -22.92 23.81 2.47
C ILE A 99 -21.97 24.89 1.96
N SER A 100 -20.70 24.55 1.78
CA SER A 100 -19.65 25.53 1.44
C SER A 100 -19.39 25.67 -0.07
N VAL A 101 -20.11 24.90 -0.88
CA VAL A 101 -19.83 24.76 -2.32
C VAL A 101 -21.09 25.08 -3.12
N ALA A 102 -20.96 25.92 -4.15
CA ALA A 102 -22.04 26.23 -5.08
C ALA A 102 -22.24 25.11 -6.10
N GLU A 103 -23.47 24.87 -6.52
CA GLU A 103 -23.79 23.86 -7.53
C GLU A 103 -23.06 24.13 -8.86
N GLY A 104 -22.50 23.08 -9.46
CA GLY A 104 -21.74 23.17 -10.71
C GLY A 104 -20.32 23.72 -10.57
N SER A 105 -19.87 24.06 -9.37
CA SER A 105 -18.48 24.46 -9.13
C SER A 105 -17.52 23.26 -9.15
N LYS A 106 -16.28 23.52 -9.58
CA LYS A 106 -15.22 22.51 -9.61
C LYS A 106 -14.65 22.36 -8.21
N VAL A 107 -14.76 21.18 -7.63
CA VAL A 107 -14.19 20.84 -6.32
C VAL A 107 -12.93 19.99 -6.47
N GLU A 108 -11.94 20.26 -5.62
CA GLU A 108 -10.71 19.48 -5.52
C GLU A 108 -10.82 18.36 -4.49
N ARG A 109 -9.95 17.35 -4.61
CA ARG A 109 -9.96 16.22 -3.68
C ARG A 109 -9.46 16.68 -2.31
N GLY A 110 -10.32 16.52 -1.30
CA GLY A 110 -10.01 16.95 0.07
C GLY A 110 -10.50 18.35 0.40
N GLU A 111 -11.17 19.02 -0.54
CA GLU A 111 -11.83 20.29 -0.29
C GLU A 111 -13.07 20.11 0.60
N PHE A 112 -13.30 21.07 1.48
CA PHE A 112 -14.43 21.05 2.41
C PHE A 112 -15.73 21.41 1.68
N MET A 113 -16.60 20.43 1.51
CA MET A 113 -17.86 20.61 0.78
C MET A 113 -19.06 20.85 1.69
N LEU A 114 -19.12 20.13 2.81
CA LEU A 114 -20.30 20.00 3.64
C LEU A 114 -19.92 19.81 5.10
N GLU A 115 -20.55 20.60 5.97
CA GLU A 115 -20.53 20.40 7.41
C GLU A 115 -21.78 19.62 7.83
N VAL A 116 -21.58 18.47 8.48
CA VAL A 116 -22.67 17.64 9.00
C VAL A 116 -22.51 17.38 10.48
N LYS A 117 -23.62 17.38 11.20
CA LYS A 117 -23.68 17.06 12.62
C LYS A 117 -24.41 15.73 12.82
N ARG A 118 -23.77 14.85 13.59
CA ARG A 118 -24.34 13.56 14.01
C ARG A 118 -24.77 13.69 15.47
N PHE A 119 -26.05 13.43 15.78
CA PHE A 119 -26.57 13.62 17.14
C PHE A 119 -26.15 12.51 18.11
N ASP A 120 -26.01 11.27 17.62
CA ASP A 120 -25.61 10.11 18.40
C ASP A 120 -24.11 10.08 18.71
N LEU A 121 -23.26 10.75 17.90
CA LEU A 121 -21.81 10.68 18.03
C LEU A 121 -21.32 11.18 19.39
N ALA A 122 -21.93 12.25 19.91
CA ALA A 122 -21.57 12.79 21.22
C ALA A 122 -21.91 11.80 22.35
N ALA A 123 -23.06 11.13 22.27
CA ALA A 123 -23.46 10.13 23.24
C ALA A 123 -22.55 8.88 23.17
N SER A 124 -22.25 8.40 21.95
CA SER A 124 -21.31 7.28 21.75
C SER A 124 -19.91 7.61 22.27
N LEU A 125 -19.44 8.85 22.07
CA LEU A 125 -18.15 9.29 22.58
C LEU A 125 -18.12 9.25 24.10
N SER A 126 -19.14 9.79 24.75
CA SER A 126 -19.26 9.77 26.22
C SER A 126 -19.22 8.34 26.78
N ILE A 127 -19.92 7.40 26.15
CA ILE A 127 -19.93 6.00 26.59
C ILE A 127 -18.52 5.40 26.49
N VAL A 128 -17.83 5.63 25.38
CA VAL A 128 -16.46 5.10 25.19
C VAL A 128 -15.48 5.74 26.17
N GLU A 129 -15.62 7.04 26.46
CA GLU A 129 -14.80 7.73 27.45
C GLU A 129 -15.02 7.18 28.87
N ASP A 130 -16.28 6.91 29.24
CA ASP A 130 -16.63 6.29 30.51
C ASP A 130 -16.07 4.87 30.63
N GLU A 131 -16.17 4.06 29.58
CA GLU A 131 -15.56 2.73 29.53
C GLU A 131 -14.03 2.79 29.71
N ILE A 132 -13.37 3.74 29.06
CA ILE A 132 -11.92 3.97 29.21
C ILE A 132 -11.59 4.35 30.66
N ALA A 133 -12.38 5.24 31.27
CA ALA A 133 -12.20 5.64 32.65
C ALA A 133 -12.37 4.48 33.63
N GLU A 134 -13.39 3.63 33.45
CA GLU A 134 -13.61 2.44 34.27
C GLU A 134 -12.42 1.46 34.15
N ILE A 135 -11.97 1.19 32.93
CA ILE A 135 -10.84 0.30 32.69
C ILE A 135 -9.56 0.83 33.37
N MET A 136 -9.31 2.14 33.29
CA MET A 136 -8.17 2.76 33.96
C MET A 136 -8.27 2.67 35.50
N ALA A 137 -9.45 2.90 36.06
CA ALA A 137 -9.68 2.76 37.49
C ALA A 137 -9.44 1.32 37.95
N ARG A 138 -10.00 0.33 37.24
CA ARG A 138 -9.82 -1.09 37.55
C ARG A 138 -8.36 -1.52 37.42
N LYS A 139 -7.64 -1.03 36.41
CA LYS A 139 -6.20 -1.27 36.25
C LYS A 139 -5.41 -0.75 37.46
N ASN A 140 -5.68 0.47 37.90
CA ASN A 140 -4.98 1.08 39.02
C ASN A 140 -5.24 0.32 40.33
N GLU A 141 -6.49 -0.12 40.55
CA GLU A 141 -6.85 -0.96 41.69
C GLU A 141 -6.14 -2.32 41.67
N LEU A 142 -6.05 -2.96 40.50
CA LEU A 142 -5.30 -4.20 40.34
C LEU A 142 -3.80 -4.03 40.61
N ILE A 143 -3.21 -2.92 40.17
CA ILE A 143 -1.80 -2.61 40.45
C ILE A 143 -1.59 -2.40 41.96
N ALA A 144 -2.47 -1.63 42.60
CA ALA A 144 -2.38 -1.34 44.03
C ALA A 144 -2.55 -2.61 44.88
N SER A 145 -3.55 -3.44 44.58
CA SER A 145 -3.78 -4.72 45.27
C SER A 145 -2.63 -5.70 45.06
N THR A 146 -2.11 -5.84 43.84
CA THR A 146 -0.96 -6.71 43.56
C THR A 146 0.28 -6.23 44.31
N ALA A 147 0.54 -4.91 44.37
CA ALA A 147 1.66 -4.36 45.12
C ALA A 147 1.52 -4.59 46.63
N ALA A 148 0.30 -4.50 47.17
CA ALA A 148 0.02 -4.81 48.57
C ALA A 148 0.27 -6.29 48.89
N GLU A 149 -0.15 -7.20 48.00
CA GLU A 149 0.06 -8.64 48.18
C GLU A 149 1.54 -9.01 48.13
N ILE A 150 2.32 -8.43 47.22
CA ILE A 150 3.77 -8.62 47.17
C ILE A 150 4.42 -8.20 48.49
N ARG A 151 4.08 -7.02 49.02
CA ARG A 151 4.62 -6.52 50.30
C ARG A 151 4.27 -7.43 51.47
N ARG A 152 3.04 -7.96 51.49
CA ARG A 152 2.60 -8.91 52.52
C ARG A 152 3.42 -10.20 52.47
N LEU A 153 3.56 -10.79 51.29
CA LEU A 153 4.33 -12.03 51.10
C LEU A 153 5.81 -11.85 51.47
N GLU A 154 6.40 -10.69 51.17
CA GLU A 154 7.77 -10.35 51.59
C GLU A 154 7.90 -10.25 53.11
N ALA A 155 6.94 -9.59 53.80
CA ALA A 155 6.93 -9.48 55.25
C ALA A 155 6.80 -10.86 55.93
N ASP A 156 5.90 -11.71 55.43
CA ASP A 156 5.69 -13.07 55.94
C ASP A 156 6.96 -13.92 55.76
N LYS A 157 7.65 -13.78 54.61
CA LYS A 157 8.92 -14.46 54.36
C LYS A 157 10.02 -14.02 55.33
N LEU A 158 10.13 -12.72 55.60
CA LEU A 158 11.13 -12.19 56.53
C LEU A 158 10.86 -12.67 57.97
N ALA A 159 9.60 -12.67 58.41
CA ALA A 159 9.21 -13.15 59.74
C ALA A 159 9.47 -14.66 59.93
N ALA A 160 9.38 -15.45 58.87
CA ALA A 160 9.68 -16.89 58.92
C ALA A 160 11.18 -17.22 58.95
N GLN A 161 12.06 -16.25 58.65
CA GLN A 161 13.52 -16.43 58.59
C GLN A 161 14.25 -15.90 59.84
N SER A 162 13.56 -15.17 60.71
CA SER A 162 14.05 -14.69 62.02
C SER A 162 13.72 -15.65 63.14
#